data_AF-A0A7J2UTW5-F1
#
_entry.id   AF-A0A7J2UTW5-F1
#
_cell.length_a   1.000
_cell.length_b   1.000
_cell.length_c   1.000
_cell.angle_alpha   90.00
_cell.angle_beta   90.00
_cell.angle_gamma   90.00
#
_symmetry.space_group_name_H-M   'P 1'
#
loop_
_entity.id
_entity.type
_entity.pdbx_description
1 polymer ?
#
loop_
_entity_poly.entity_id
_entity_poly.type
_entity_poly.pdbx_seq_one_letter_code
_entity_poly.pdbx_strand_id
1 'polypeptide(L)'
;MSERDKKFSKDISDWNPRTRLGKMVQKGEVTTMGEALRTGLPLREAEIVDVLLPDMEDEVLDVNMVQRMTDSGRRVSFTVVTVVGNGDGYVGVAKAKGKEVGPTIRKAIDVAKLNIIEIRRGCGSWECGCGTPHSLPFAHSGKSSSVEVDIKPAPRGIGLAVADVPKQILLKAGVKDAWGFSRGHTRTTINYAFATFNALKYGSSMRVTGGQSISLNIATGPVMLESTTSGVEDTLSEIEKAESKEEKA
;
A
#
# COMPACT_ATOMS: atom_id res chain seq x y z
N MET A 1 -20.38 11.20 20.12
CA MET A 1 -19.03 10.69 19.83
C MET A 1 -19.16 9.25 19.36
N SER A 2 -18.72 8.98 18.13
CA SER A 2 -18.80 7.64 17.54
C SER A 2 -17.84 6.67 18.25
N GLU A 3 -18.05 5.36 18.15
CA GLU A 3 -17.10 4.35 18.67
C GLU A 3 -15.70 4.50 18.05
N ARG A 4 -15.61 5.06 16.84
CA ARG A 4 -14.35 5.42 16.17
C ARG A 4 -13.57 6.48 16.93
N ASP A 5 -14.24 7.56 17.36
CA ASP A 5 -13.61 8.65 18.12
C ASP A 5 -13.12 8.19 19.51
N LYS A 6 -13.83 7.23 20.12
CA LYS A 6 -13.47 6.66 21.43
C LYS A 6 -12.24 5.75 21.38
N LYS A 7 -12.05 5.02 20.28
CA LYS A 7 -10.87 4.15 20.07
C LYS A 7 -9.63 5.00 19.76
N PHE A 8 -9.78 5.96 18.85
CA PHE A 8 -8.76 6.96 18.50
C PHE A 8 -8.24 7.73 19.73
N SER A 9 -9.16 8.19 20.60
CA SER A 9 -8.82 8.86 21.86
C SER A 9 -8.04 8.00 22.85
N LYS A 10 -8.18 6.68 22.80
CA LYS A 10 -7.60 5.75 23.79
C LYS A 10 -6.20 5.29 23.35
N ASP A 11 -6.00 5.10 22.06
CA ASP A 11 -4.71 4.69 21.49
C ASP A 11 -3.68 5.83 21.57
N ILE A 12 -4.11 7.10 21.48
CA ILE A 12 -3.25 8.28 21.64
C ILE A 12 -2.82 8.51 23.10
N SER A 13 -3.68 8.21 24.08
CA SER A 13 -3.37 8.48 25.50
C SER A 13 -2.35 7.51 26.11
N ASP A 14 -2.30 6.28 25.61
CA ASP A 14 -1.39 5.25 26.13
C ASP A 14 -0.04 5.23 25.40
N TRP A 15 0.09 5.94 24.27
CA TRP A 15 1.28 5.92 23.44
C TRP A 15 2.30 7.01 23.81
N ASN A 16 3.48 6.59 24.27
CA ASN A 16 4.63 7.46 24.50
C ASN A 16 5.69 7.26 23.40
N PRO A 17 5.76 8.14 22.38
CA PRO A 17 6.63 7.95 21.23
C PRO A 17 8.11 8.06 21.59
N ARG A 18 8.90 7.08 21.15
CA ARG A 18 10.36 7.08 21.33
C ARG A 18 11.06 7.66 20.10
N THR A 19 10.45 7.52 18.93
CA THR A 19 11.02 8.00 17.67
C THR A 19 10.79 9.50 17.43
N ARG A 20 11.63 10.10 16.56
CA ARG A 20 11.44 11.50 16.11
C ARG A 20 10.14 11.66 15.34
N LEU A 21 9.82 10.71 14.46
CA LEU A 21 8.58 10.72 13.68
C LEU A 21 7.36 10.57 14.59
N GLY A 22 7.40 9.65 15.56
CA GLY A 22 6.32 9.50 16.54
C GLY A 22 6.05 10.78 17.33
N LYS A 23 7.10 11.51 17.73
CA LYS A 23 6.95 12.82 18.38
C LYS A 23 6.34 13.88 17.46
N MET A 24 6.68 13.88 16.17
CA MET A 24 6.10 14.81 15.19
C MET A 24 4.61 14.53 14.98
N VAL A 25 4.24 13.26 14.86
CA VAL A 25 2.84 12.82 14.74
C VAL A 25 2.04 13.14 16.00
N GLN A 26 2.59 12.87 17.19
CA GLN A 26 1.93 13.22 18.46
C GLN A 26 1.73 14.72 18.64
N LYS A 27 2.67 15.54 18.15
CA LYS A 27 2.53 17.01 18.13
C LYS A 27 1.52 17.51 17.10
N GLY A 28 1.10 16.68 16.15
CA GLY A 28 0.25 17.06 15.04
C GLY A 28 0.98 17.80 13.91
N GLU A 29 2.30 17.72 13.84
CA GLU A 29 3.09 18.30 12.73
C GLU A 29 2.93 17.49 11.43
N VAL A 30 2.60 16.20 11.55
CA VAL A 30 2.33 15.30 10.42
C VAL A 30 0.96 14.69 10.63
N THR A 31 0.00 15.03 9.78
CA THR A 31 -1.39 14.58 9.89
C THR A 31 -1.71 13.44 8.95
N THR A 32 -0.96 13.31 7.85
CA THR A 32 -1.25 12.35 6.78
C THR A 32 -0.11 11.33 6.62
N MET A 33 -0.47 10.07 6.37
CA MET A 33 0.52 9.00 6.14
C MET A 33 1.45 9.28 4.94
N GLY A 34 0.92 9.88 3.87
CA GLY A 34 1.74 10.30 2.73
C GLY A 34 2.81 11.32 3.10
N GLU A 35 2.54 12.24 4.03
CA GLU A 35 3.54 13.18 4.54
C GLU A 35 4.60 12.47 5.38
N ALA A 36 4.17 11.54 6.24
CA ALA A 36 5.07 10.71 7.04
C ALA A 36 6.08 9.96 6.15
N LEU A 37 5.62 9.35 5.05
CA LEU A 37 6.48 8.66 4.10
C LEU A 37 7.44 9.60 3.36
N ARG A 38 7.00 10.83 3.01
CA ARG A 38 7.84 11.84 2.35
C ARG A 38 8.97 12.37 3.24
N THR A 39 8.82 12.35 4.57
CA THR A 39 9.89 12.76 5.48
C THR A 39 11.15 11.90 5.36
N GLY A 40 11.04 10.68 4.80
CA GLY A 40 12.15 9.75 4.64
C GLY A 40 12.68 9.17 5.95
N LEU A 41 12.02 9.44 7.08
CA LEU A 41 12.36 8.84 8.37
C LEU A 41 11.85 7.38 8.43
N PRO A 42 12.60 6.45 9.03
CA PRO A 42 12.18 5.06 9.12
C PRO A 42 11.00 4.89 10.08
N LEU A 43 9.97 4.17 9.63
CA LEU A 43 8.86 3.73 10.47
C LEU A 43 9.33 2.57 11.37
N ARG A 44 9.32 2.78 12.69
CA ARG A 44 9.76 1.77 13.69
C ARG A 44 8.74 1.49 14.79
N GLU A 45 7.67 2.27 14.84
CA GLU A 45 6.56 2.15 15.79
C GLU A 45 5.30 1.89 14.97
N ALA A 46 4.55 0.84 15.30
CA ALA A 46 3.33 0.46 14.59
C ALA A 46 2.17 1.39 14.96
N GLU A 47 2.24 1.98 16.15
CA GLU A 47 1.27 2.91 16.71
C GLU A 47 1.15 4.19 15.86
N ILE A 48 2.24 4.60 15.19
CA ILE A 48 2.22 5.73 14.24
C ILE A 48 1.18 5.49 13.15
N VAL A 49 1.14 4.27 12.63
CA VAL A 49 0.22 3.89 11.56
C VAL A 49 -1.20 3.81 12.07
N ASP A 50 -1.40 3.30 13.30
CA ASP A 50 -2.73 3.20 13.91
C ASP A 50 -3.34 4.59 14.19
N VAL A 51 -2.51 5.58 14.53
CA VAL A 51 -2.94 6.96 14.71
C VAL A 51 -3.23 7.64 13.38
N LEU A 52 -2.40 7.43 12.36
CA LEU A 52 -2.57 8.10 11.06
C LEU A 52 -3.67 7.45 10.19
N LEU A 53 -3.90 6.15 10.35
CA LEU A 53 -4.83 5.36 9.55
C LEU A 53 -5.63 4.40 10.46
N PRO A 54 -6.75 4.86 11.03
CA PRO A 54 -7.58 4.02 11.89
C PRO A 54 -8.36 2.93 11.13
N ASP A 55 -8.57 3.09 9.81
CA ASP A 55 -9.36 2.18 8.96
C ASP A 55 -8.49 1.08 8.33
N MET A 56 -7.69 0.41 9.15
CA MET A 56 -6.76 -0.61 8.71
C MET A 56 -7.37 -2.02 8.81
N GLU A 57 -7.45 -2.72 7.69
CA GLU A 57 -7.90 -4.11 7.64
C GLU A 57 -6.70 -5.06 7.51
N ASP A 58 -6.69 -6.11 8.34
CA ASP A 58 -5.72 -7.19 8.29
C ASP A 58 -6.31 -8.47 7.68
N GLU A 59 -5.48 -9.19 6.94
CA GLU A 59 -5.82 -10.50 6.38
C GLU A 59 -4.62 -11.45 6.50
N VAL A 60 -4.89 -12.66 6.99
CA VAL A 60 -3.87 -13.72 7.10
C VAL A 60 -3.90 -14.54 5.82
N LEU A 61 -2.80 -14.54 5.07
CA LEU A 61 -2.70 -15.29 3.82
C LEU A 61 -2.42 -16.77 4.08
N ASP A 62 -1.46 -17.05 4.97
CA ASP A 62 -0.98 -18.42 5.18
C ASP A 62 -0.31 -18.58 6.55
N VAL A 63 -0.49 -19.77 7.14
CA VAL A 63 0.09 -20.19 8.41
C VAL A 63 0.79 -21.53 8.21
N ASN A 64 2.12 -21.48 8.18
CA ASN A 64 2.96 -22.66 7.99
C ASN A 64 3.61 -23.13 9.29
N MET A 65 3.52 -24.41 9.60
CA MET A 65 4.32 -25.03 10.65
C MET A 65 5.69 -25.44 10.10
N VAL A 66 6.76 -24.89 10.66
CA VAL A 66 8.15 -25.23 10.33
C VAL A 66 8.82 -25.88 11.53
N GLN A 67 9.63 -26.91 11.28
CA GLN A 67 10.29 -27.70 12.33
C GLN A 67 11.81 -27.70 12.16
N ARG A 68 12.54 -27.53 13.27
CA ARG A 68 14.00 -27.73 13.35
C ARG A 68 14.28 -28.97 14.21
N MET A 69 15.09 -29.89 13.69
CA MET A 69 15.54 -31.05 14.45
C MET A 69 16.65 -30.65 15.44
N THR A 70 16.58 -31.20 16.64
CA THR A 70 17.60 -31.11 17.70
C THR A 70 17.83 -32.50 18.27
N ASP A 71 18.94 -32.70 18.98
CA ASP A 71 19.29 -34.00 19.57
C ASP A 71 18.20 -34.50 20.55
N SER A 72 17.52 -33.57 21.23
CA SER A 72 16.41 -33.85 22.15
C SER A 72 15.03 -33.91 21.49
N GLY A 73 14.93 -33.88 20.15
CA GLY A 73 13.66 -33.97 19.40
C GLY A 73 13.40 -32.82 18.43
N ARG A 74 12.13 -32.58 18.08
CA ARG A 74 11.73 -31.56 17.09
C ARG A 74 11.26 -30.29 17.79
N ARG A 75 11.88 -29.15 17.45
CA ARG A 75 11.40 -27.81 17.85
C ARG A 75 10.54 -27.24 16.73
N VAL A 76 9.25 -27.08 17.00
CA VAL A 76 8.30 -26.49 16.07
C VAL A 76 8.24 -24.96 16.20
N SER A 77 7.92 -24.28 15.11
CA SER A 77 7.65 -22.86 15.06
C SER A 77 6.64 -22.60 13.95
N PHE A 78 5.88 -21.52 14.06
CA PHE A 78 4.92 -21.11 13.04
C PHE A 78 5.47 -19.93 12.27
N THR A 79 5.32 -19.95 10.95
CA THR A 79 5.57 -18.83 10.04
C THR A 79 4.22 -18.36 9.54
N VAL A 80 3.91 -17.09 9.77
CA VAL A 80 2.66 -16.47 9.35
C VAL A 80 2.98 -15.39 8.33
N VAL A 81 2.19 -15.33 7.26
CA VAL A 81 2.21 -14.23 6.28
C VAL A 81 0.91 -13.46 6.42
N THR A 82 1.03 -12.15 6.62
CA THR A 82 -0.12 -11.24 6.75
C THR A 82 0.00 -10.10 5.77
N VAL A 83 -1.17 -9.65 5.31
CA VAL A 83 -1.37 -8.45 4.51
C VAL A 83 -2.19 -7.49 5.34
N VAL A 84 -1.84 -6.21 5.24
CA VAL A 84 -2.53 -5.13 5.92
C VAL A 84 -2.77 -4.02 4.91
N GLY A 85 -3.96 -3.42 4.90
CA GLY A 85 -4.26 -2.31 4.00
C GLY A 85 -5.60 -1.64 4.30
N ASN A 86 -5.76 -0.43 3.78
CA ASN A 86 -6.95 0.41 4.01
C ASN A 86 -7.94 0.40 2.83
N GLY A 87 -7.69 -0.41 1.80
CA GLY A 87 -8.48 -0.41 0.56
C GLY A 87 -8.35 0.88 -0.26
N ASP A 88 -7.42 1.76 0.13
CA ASP A 88 -7.31 3.11 -0.40
C ASP A 88 -5.84 3.53 -0.60
N GLY A 89 -5.10 2.67 -1.28
CA GLY A 89 -3.75 2.97 -1.75
C GLY A 89 -2.63 2.71 -0.73
N TYR A 90 -2.93 2.26 0.49
CA TYR A 90 -1.89 1.78 1.42
C TYR A 90 -1.96 0.27 1.58
N VAL A 91 -0.81 -0.39 1.39
CA VAL A 91 -0.68 -1.83 1.64
C VAL A 91 0.66 -2.14 2.30
N GLY A 92 0.65 -3.10 3.21
CA GLY A 92 1.82 -3.67 3.85
C GLY A 92 1.74 -5.19 3.82
N VAL A 93 2.88 -5.85 3.58
CA VAL A 93 2.99 -7.30 3.63
C VAL A 93 4.15 -7.66 4.54
N ALA A 94 3.93 -8.62 5.44
CA ALA A 94 4.98 -9.11 6.31
C ALA A 94 4.93 -10.62 6.49
N LYS A 95 6.08 -11.16 6.90
CA LYS A 95 6.21 -12.50 7.46
C LYS A 95 6.72 -12.39 8.88
N ALA A 96 6.14 -13.16 9.79
CA ALA A 96 6.68 -13.33 11.14
C ALA A 96 6.83 -14.80 11.48
N LYS A 97 7.75 -15.08 12.41
CA LYS A 97 7.98 -16.41 12.97
C LYS A 97 7.91 -16.36 14.48
N GLY A 98 7.25 -17.35 15.08
CA GLY A 98 7.14 -17.49 16.53
C GLY A 98 6.83 -18.92 16.97
N LYS A 99 6.69 -19.12 18.28
CA LYS A 99 6.42 -20.43 18.90
C LYS A 99 4.94 -20.80 18.89
N GLU A 100 4.08 -19.80 19.03
CA GLU A 100 2.62 -19.95 19.12
C GLU A 100 1.94 -19.16 18.00
N VAL A 101 0.80 -19.63 17.51
CA VAL A 101 0.12 -19.03 16.36
C VAL A 101 -0.43 -17.62 16.68
N GLY A 102 -1.21 -17.48 17.75
CA GLY A 102 -1.87 -16.21 18.11
C GLY A 102 -0.92 -15.02 18.27
N PRO A 103 0.11 -15.12 19.13
CA PRO A 103 1.12 -14.06 19.28
C PRO A 103 1.90 -13.79 17.98
N THR A 104 2.11 -14.81 17.15
CA THR A 104 2.82 -14.65 15.87
C THR A 104 1.98 -13.86 14.86
N ILE A 105 0.66 -14.04 14.83
CA ILE A 105 -0.25 -13.25 13.99
C ILE A 105 -0.17 -11.77 14.37
N ARG A 106 -0.29 -11.43 15.66
CA ARG A 106 -0.19 -10.03 16.12
C ARG A 106 1.15 -9.41 15.73
N LYS A 107 2.24 -10.13 15.97
CA LYS A 107 3.58 -9.72 15.54
C LYS A 107 3.70 -9.53 14.03
N ALA A 108 3.03 -10.36 13.23
CA ALA A 108 3.02 -10.22 11.78
C ALA A 108 2.28 -8.96 11.34
N ILE A 109 1.14 -8.65 11.97
CA ILE A 109 0.37 -7.43 11.75
C ILE A 109 1.22 -6.20 12.08
N ASP A 110 1.88 -6.17 13.24
CA ASP A 110 2.74 -5.05 13.64
C ASP A 110 3.88 -4.83 12.62
N VAL A 111 4.52 -5.90 12.16
CA VAL A 111 5.58 -5.81 11.15
C VAL A 111 5.03 -5.40 9.78
N ALA A 112 3.80 -5.78 9.44
CA ALA A 112 3.15 -5.36 8.20
C ALA A 112 2.85 -3.85 8.22
N LYS A 113 2.39 -3.31 9.36
CA LYS A 113 2.19 -1.87 9.57
C LYS A 113 3.49 -1.08 9.37
N LEU A 114 4.62 -1.59 9.87
CA LEU A 114 5.92 -0.95 9.66
C LEU A 114 6.36 -0.93 8.18
N ASN A 115 5.91 -1.90 7.39
CA ASN A 115 6.27 -2.05 5.97
C ASN A 115 5.17 -1.56 5.03
N ILE A 116 4.50 -0.47 5.37
CA ILE A 116 3.48 0.11 4.49
C ILE A 116 4.11 0.83 3.30
N ILE A 117 3.48 0.64 2.15
CA ILE A 117 3.80 1.31 0.89
C ILE A 117 2.56 2.05 0.41
N GLU A 118 2.80 3.24 -0.13
CA GLU A 118 1.82 4.00 -0.88
C GLU A 118 1.81 3.58 -2.35
N ILE A 119 0.63 3.25 -2.86
CA ILE A 119 0.39 2.76 -4.21
C ILE A 119 -0.19 3.87 -5.06
N ARG A 120 0.32 3.95 -6.28
CA ARG A 120 -0.21 4.83 -7.32
C ARG A 120 -1.31 4.10 -8.08
N ARG A 121 -2.49 4.70 -8.11
CA ARG A 121 -3.66 4.21 -8.85
C ARG A 121 -3.91 5.14 -10.03
N GLY A 122 -4.50 4.62 -11.09
CA GLY A 122 -4.80 5.39 -12.29
C GLY A 122 -5.54 4.56 -13.34
N CYS A 123 -5.76 5.15 -14.51
CA CYS A 123 -6.38 4.49 -15.64
C CYS A 123 -5.34 4.27 -16.75
N GLY A 124 -4.58 3.18 -16.66
CA GLY A 124 -3.49 2.84 -17.59
C GLY A 124 -3.91 2.02 -18.83
N SER A 125 -5.17 1.60 -18.91
CA SER A 125 -5.62 0.73 -20.01
C SER A 125 -5.90 1.55 -21.26
N TRP A 126 -5.40 1.10 -22.40
CA TRP A 126 -5.69 1.71 -23.70
C TRP A 126 -7.18 1.69 -24.05
N GLU A 127 -7.92 0.71 -23.52
CA GLU A 127 -9.34 0.51 -23.79
C GLU A 127 -10.25 1.43 -22.96
N CYS A 128 -9.71 2.16 -21.98
CA CYS A 128 -10.50 2.93 -21.02
C CYS A 128 -9.94 4.34 -20.80
N GLY A 129 -10.79 5.35 -20.99
CA GLY A 129 -10.48 6.76 -20.74
C GLY A 129 -11.32 7.40 -19.62
N CYS A 130 -11.84 6.60 -18.69
CA CYS A 130 -12.87 7.04 -17.73
C CYS A 130 -12.37 7.99 -16.61
N GLY A 131 -11.07 8.27 -16.54
CA GLY A 131 -10.48 9.20 -15.57
C GLY A 131 -10.62 8.79 -14.09
N THR A 132 -11.16 7.61 -13.78
CA THR A 132 -11.27 7.13 -12.39
C THR A 132 -10.10 6.21 -12.03
N PRO A 133 -9.48 6.38 -10.85
CA PRO A 133 -8.35 5.55 -10.41
C PRO A 133 -8.84 4.18 -9.90
N HIS A 134 -9.22 3.30 -10.82
CA HIS A 134 -9.70 1.95 -10.53
C HIS A 134 -8.62 0.87 -10.72
N SER A 135 -7.62 1.14 -11.56
CA SER A 135 -6.55 0.23 -11.96
C SER A 135 -5.18 0.81 -11.58
N LEU A 136 -4.11 0.12 -11.97
CA LEU A 136 -2.75 0.65 -11.98
C LEU A 136 -2.53 1.54 -13.22
N PRO A 137 -1.60 2.52 -13.16
CA PRO A 137 -1.30 3.40 -14.29
C PRO A 137 -0.39 2.76 -15.34
N PHE A 138 0.49 1.85 -14.94
CA PHE A 138 1.43 1.18 -15.84
C PHE A 138 1.47 -0.32 -15.56
N ALA A 139 2.09 -1.08 -16.48
CA ALA A 139 2.44 -2.46 -16.19
C ALA A 139 3.59 -2.50 -15.18
N HIS A 140 3.44 -3.32 -14.14
CA HIS A 140 4.42 -3.48 -13.08
C HIS A 140 4.85 -4.94 -13.00
N SER A 141 6.16 -5.18 -13.10
CA SER A 141 6.75 -6.50 -12.89
C SER A 141 7.46 -6.53 -11.54
N GLY A 142 7.31 -7.65 -10.83
CA GLY A 142 7.94 -7.88 -9.55
C GLY A 142 8.46 -9.31 -9.44
N LYS A 143 9.63 -9.46 -8.83
CA LYS A 143 10.27 -10.76 -8.64
C LYS A 143 10.57 -10.99 -7.17
N SER A 144 10.36 -12.22 -6.73
CA SER A 144 10.85 -12.73 -5.44
C SER A 144 11.30 -14.17 -5.63
N SER A 145 12.62 -14.38 -5.54
CA SER A 145 13.27 -15.66 -5.81
C SER A 145 12.93 -16.21 -7.20
N SER A 146 12.24 -17.35 -7.30
CA SER A 146 11.85 -17.98 -8.57
C SER A 146 10.50 -17.51 -9.11
N VAL A 147 9.75 -16.73 -8.32
CA VAL A 147 8.41 -16.25 -8.69
C VAL A 147 8.51 -14.86 -9.29
N GLU A 148 7.90 -14.69 -10.46
CA GLU A 148 7.76 -13.42 -11.16
C GLU A 148 6.27 -13.12 -11.36
N VAL A 149 5.87 -11.89 -11.10
CA VAL A 149 4.49 -11.43 -11.18
C VAL A 149 4.45 -10.16 -12.00
N ASP A 150 3.71 -10.20 -13.10
CA ASP A 150 3.43 -9.06 -13.97
C ASP A 150 1.98 -8.65 -13.78
N ILE A 151 1.77 -7.42 -13.32
CA ILE A 151 0.46 -6.82 -13.16
C ILE A 151 0.29 -5.79 -14.26
N LYS A 152 -0.73 -5.95 -15.09
CA LYS A 152 -1.07 -5.04 -16.18
C LYS A 152 -2.35 -4.28 -15.86
N PRO A 153 -2.48 -3.03 -16.35
CA PRO A 153 -3.71 -2.28 -16.21
C PRO A 153 -4.85 -2.97 -16.96
N ALA A 154 -6.06 -2.87 -16.42
CA ALA A 154 -7.27 -3.41 -17.01
C ALA A 154 -8.32 -2.30 -17.21
N PRO A 155 -9.22 -2.41 -18.21
CA PRO A 155 -10.39 -1.55 -18.27
C PRO A 155 -11.36 -1.87 -17.12
N ARG A 156 -12.27 -0.93 -16.87
CA ARG A 156 -13.25 -1.01 -15.79
C ARG A 156 -14.23 -2.18 -15.99
N GLY A 157 -14.45 -2.96 -14.94
CA GLY A 157 -15.49 -4.00 -14.88
C GLY A 157 -15.00 -5.42 -15.15
N ILE A 158 -13.69 -5.62 -15.37
CA ILE A 158 -13.09 -6.96 -15.48
C ILE A 158 -12.93 -7.61 -14.09
N GLY A 159 -12.76 -6.78 -13.06
CA GLY A 159 -12.36 -7.20 -11.73
C GLY A 159 -10.90 -7.63 -11.66
N LEU A 160 -10.55 -8.32 -10.58
CA LEU A 160 -9.21 -8.84 -10.34
C LEU A 160 -9.04 -10.21 -11.01
N ALA A 161 -8.52 -10.21 -12.25
CA ALA A 161 -8.17 -11.41 -13.00
C ALA A 161 -6.80 -11.97 -12.56
N VAL A 162 -6.70 -12.35 -11.28
CA VAL A 162 -5.46 -12.87 -10.67
C VAL A 162 -5.78 -14.02 -9.69
N ALA A 163 -4.77 -14.84 -9.38
CA ALA A 163 -4.86 -15.88 -8.34
C ALA A 163 -5.12 -15.31 -6.93
N ASP A 164 -5.48 -16.17 -5.99
CA ASP A 164 -6.04 -15.76 -4.69
C ASP A 164 -5.11 -14.87 -3.84
N VAL A 165 -3.82 -15.23 -3.74
CA VAL A 165 -2.84 -14.48 -2.93
C VAL A 165 -2.67 -13.02 -3.40
N PRO A 166 -2.31 -12.74 -4.68
CA PRO A 166 -2.21 -11.37 -5.16
C PRO A 166 -3.57 -10.68 -5.24
N LYS A 167 -4.68 -11.42 -5.41
CA LYS A 167 -6.02 -10.86 -5.39
C LYS A 167 -6.33 -10.23 -4.03
N GLN A 168 -6.01 -10.91 -2.92
CA GLN A 168 -6.14 -10.35 -1.58
C GLN A 168 -5.28 -9.08 -1.41
N ILE A 169 -4.02 -9.11 -1.87
CA ILE A 169 -3.12 -7.95 -1.80
C ILE A 169 -3.66 -6.75 -2.61
N LEU A 170 -4.11 -6.98 -3.84
CA LEU A 170 -4.62 -5.93 -4.73
C LEU A 170 -5.95 -5.36 -4.22
N LEU A 171 -6.80 -6.19 -3.62
CA LEU A 171 -8.03 -5.74 -2.99
C LEU A 171 -7.72 -4.79 -1.81
N LYS A 172 -6.78 -5.17 -0.93
CA LYS A 172 -6.35 -4.32 0.20
C LYS A 172 -5.61 -3.06 -0.24
N ALA A 173 -4.98 -3.09 -1.40
CA ALA A 173 -4.39 -1.91 -2.04
C ALA A 173 -5.43 -0.94 -2.62
N GLY A 174 -6.70 -1.35 -2.76
CA GLY A 174 -7.74 -0.51 -3.38
C GLY A 174 -7.73 -0.53 -4.90
N VAL A 175 -7.16 -1.57 -5.51
CA VAL A 175 -7.20 -1.81 -6.96
C VAL A 175 -8.42 -2.70 -7.26
N LYS A 176 -9.30 -2.23 -8.15
CA LYS A 176 -10.54 -2.94 -8.50
C LYS A 176 -10.36 -3.84 -9.72
N ASP A 177 -9.63 -3.34 -10.71
CA ASP A 177 -9.43 -4.05 -11.98
C ASP A 177 -7.93 -4.18 -12.26
N ALA A 178 -7.48 -5.40 -12.55
CA ALA A 178 -6.11 -5.69 -12.94
C ALA A 178 -6.00 -7.03 -13.65
N TRP A 179 -5.08 -7.12 -14.60
CA TRP A 179 -4.66 -8.41 -15.17
C TRP A 179 -3.37 -8.85 -14.50
N GLY A 180 -3.32 -10.09 -14.01
CA GLY A 180 -2.12 -10.61 -13.37
C GLY A 180 -1.61 -11.85 -14.07
N PHE A 181 -0.34 -11.81 -14.47
CA PHE A 181 0.38 -12.95 -15.02
C PHE A 181 1.45 -13.36 -14.01
N SER A 182 1.51 -14.64 -13.69
CA SER A 182 2.53 -15.17 -12.79
C SER A 182 3.35 -16.25 -13.47
N ARG A 183 4.67 -16.21 -13.29
CA ARG A 183 5.62 -17.20 -13.78
C ARG A 183 6.44 -17.78 -12.62
N GLY A 184 6.88 -19.03 -12.79
CA GLY A 184 7.68 -19.73 -11.80
C GLY A 184 6.85 -20.56 -10.80
N HIS A 185 7.43 -20.84 -9.63
CA HIS A 185 6.84 -21.77 -8.66
C HIS A 185 5.86 -21.07 -7.69
N THR A 186 4.65 -20.79 -8.17
CA THR A 186 3.61 -20.03 -7.45
C THR A 186 3.03 -20.73 -6.22
N ARG A 187 3.28 -22.02 -6.01
CA ARG A 187 2.81 -22.75 -4.82
C ARG A 187 3.37 -22.19 -3.51
N THR A 188 4.53 -21.54 -3.55
CA THR A 188 5.09 -20.89 -2.35
C THR A 188 4.43 -19.54 -2.14
N THR A 189 3.40 -19.50 -1.29
CA THR A 189 2.59 -18.32 -0.90
C THR A 189 3.46 -17.14 -0.45
N ILE A 190 4.48 -17.41 0.37
CA ILE A 190 5.42 -16.39 0.88
C ILE A 190 6.06 -15.62 -0.28
N ASN A 191 6.72 -16.32 -1.20
CA ASN A 191 7.43 -15.68 -2.30
C ASN A 191 6.46 -15.01 -3.27
N TYR A 192 5.28 -15.59 -3.46
CA TYR A 192 4.29 -15.02 -4.34
C TYR A 192 3.78 -13.67 -3.79
N ALA A 193 3.44 -13.61 -2.51
CA ALA A 193 3.04 -12.37 -1.84
C ALA A 193 4.13 -11.29 -1.90
N PHE A 194 5.40 -11.65 -1.63
CA PHE A 194 6.52 -10.71 -1.74
C PHE A 194 6.80 -10.27 -3.18
N ALA A 195 6.61 -11.13 -4.18
CA ALA A 195 6.76 -10.74 -5.58
C ALA A 195 5.70 -9.71 -5.99
N THR A 196 4.45 -9.91 -5.58
CA THR A 196 3.35 -8.94 -5.80
C THR A 196 3.63 -7.62 -5.09
N PHE A 197 4.05 -7.68 -3.82
CA PHE A 197 4.41 -6.48 -3.06
C PHE A 197 5.57 -5.71 -3.69
N ASN A 198 6.60 -6.42 -4.20
CA ASN A 198 7.70 -5.81 -4.92
C ASN A 198 7.23 -5.16 -6.24
N ALA A 199 6.30 -5.79 -6.97
CA ALA A 199 5.74 -5.19 -8.19
C ALA A 199 5.08 -3.84 -7.88
N LEU A 200 4.27 -3.78 -6.82
CA LEU A 200 3.61 -2.54 -6.38
C LEU A 200 4.62 -1.49 -5.89
N LYS A 201 5.66 -1.92 -5.17
CA LYS A 201 6.76 -1.06 -4.73
C LYS A 201 7.49 -0.41 -5.92
N TYR A 202 7.83 -1.21 -6.94
CA TYR A 202 8.46 -0.69 -8.15
C TYR A 202 7.55 0.26 -8.90
N GLY A 203 6.25 -0.04 -8.98
CA GLY A 203 5.25 0.85 -9.55
C GLY A 203 5.20 2.22 -8.89
N SER A 204 5.26 2.26 -7.56
CA SER A 204 5.32 3.52 -6.79
C SER A 204 6.62 4.30 -7.05
N SER A 205 7.75 3.61 -7.20
CA SER A 205 9.04 4.24 -7.48
C SER A 205 9.22 4.73 -8.92
N MET A 206 8.34 4.31 -9.84
CA MET A 206 8.48 4.63 -11.26
C MET A 206 8.41 6.14 -11.48
N ARG A 207 9.34 6.66 -12.30
CA ARG A 207 9.31 8.07 -12.69
C ARG A 207 8.14 8.30 -13.63
N VAL A 208 7.32 9.29 -13.31
CA VAL A 208 6.14 9.67 -14.08
C VAL A 208 6.39 11.06 -14.66
N THR A 209 6.10 11.23 -15.95
CA THR A 209 6.15 12.54 -16.59
C THR A 209 4.86 13.32 -16.26
N GLY A 210 4.95 14.65 -16.09
CA GLY A 210 3.77 15.48 -15.78
C GLY A 210 2.58 15.25 -16.74
N GLY A 211 2.84 15.17 -18.04
CA GLY A 211 1.80 14.85 -19.02
C GLY A 211 1.13 13.48 -18.83
N GLN A 212 1.86 12.47 -18.35
CA GLN A 212 1.31 11.14 -18.05
C GLN A 212 0.51 11.13 -16.75
N SER A 213 0.88 11.96 -15.76
CA SER A 213 0.13 12.05 -14.51
C SER A 213 -1.27 12.61 -14.73
N ILE A 214 -1.39 13.59 -15.63
CA ILE A 214 -2.65 14.24 -15.97
C ILE A 214 -3.51 13.32 -16.84
N SER A 215 -2.93 12.72 -17.90
CA SER A 215 -3.70 11.88 -18.83
C SER A 215 -4.24 10.60 -18.19
N LEU A 216 -3.47 9.98 -17.29
CA LEU A 216 -3.85 8.72 -16.63
C LEU A 216 -4.55 8.95 -15.27
N ASN A 217 -4.75 10.21 -14.88
CA ASN A 217 -5.23 10.65 -13.56
C ASN A 217 -4.61 9.86 -12.41
N ILE A 218 -3.29 9.99 -12.25
CA ILE A 218 -2.54 9.20 -11.28
C ILE A 218 -2.76 9.76 -9.87
N ALA A 219 -3.57 9.05 -9.08
CA ALA A 219 -3.75 9.33 -7.68
C ALA A 219 -2.71 8.56 -6.85
N THR A 220 -2.04 9.28 -5.95
CA THR A 220 -1.09 8.69 -4.99
C THR A 220 -1.75 8.72 -3.62
N GLY A 221 -2.01 7.55 -3.02
CA GLY A 221 -2.62 7.44 -1.70
C GLY A 221 -4.17 7.40 -1.69
N PRO A 222 -4.80 7.87 -0.60
CA PRO A 222 -6.24 7.80 -0.42
C PRO A 222 -6.91 8.79 -1.38
N VAL A 223 -7.85 8.28 -2.17
CA VAL A 223 -8.65 9.10 -3.10
C VAL A 223 -9.82 9.74 -2.37
N MET A 224 -10.19 9.19 -1.21
CA MET A 224 -11.27 9.67 -0.36
C MET A 224 -10.72 10.43 0.86
N LEU A 225 -9.97 11.50 0.61
CA LEU A 225 -9.88 12.67 1.48
C LEU A 225 -9.23 13.77 0.64
N GLU A 226 -10.02 14.81 0.39
CA GLU A 226 -9.74 16.01 -0.39
C GLU A 226 -9.86 15.89 -1.92
N SER A 227 -11.06 16.21 -2.39
CA SER A 227 -11.21 17.12 -3.53
C SER A 227 -10.55 18.47 -3.23
N THR A 228 -9.22 18.52 -3.12
CA THR A 228 -8.46 19.75 -3.30
C THR A 228 -8.27 19.93 -4.79
N THR A 229 -9.32 20.45 -5.42
CA THR A 229 -9.28 21.15 -6.71
C THR A 229 -8.36 22.36 -6.72
N SER A 230 -7.66 22.68 -5.61
CA SER A 230 -6.76 23.82 -5.51
C SER A 230 -5.51 23.71 -6.38
N GLY A 231 -4.94 22.50 -6.56
CA GLY A 231 -3.72 22.33 -7.37
C GLY A 231 -3.93 22.43 -8.89
N VAL A 232 -5.13 22.05 -9.36
CA VAL A 232 -5.48 22.11 -10.78
C VAL A 232 -5.91 23.53 -11.18
N GLU A 233 -6.56 24.27 -10.28
CA GLU A 233 -6.92 25.67 -10.51
C GLU A 233 -5.70 26.59 -10.58
N ASP A 234 -4.70 26.38 -9.72
CA ASP A 234 -3.47 27.20 -9.73
C ASP A 234 -2.69 27.04 -11.05
N THR A 235 -2.57 25.80 -11.54
CA THR A 235 -1.84 25.50 -12.80
C THR A 235 -2.60 25.97 -14.05
N LEU A 236 -3.93 25.90 -14.08
CA LEU A 236 -4.73 26.49 -15.16
C LEU A 236 -4.63 28.02 -15.17
N SER A 237 -4.62 28.64 -13.99
CA SER A 237 -4.48 30.10 -13.87
C SER A 237 -3.10 30.62 -14.32
N GLU A 238 -2.05 29.81 -14.19
CA GLU A 238 -0.71 30.13 -14.67
C GLU A 238 -0.60 29.98 -16.19
N ILE A 239 -1.30 29.03 -16.79
CA ILE A 239 -1.34 28.81 -18.25
C ILE A 239 -2.14 29.93 -18.95
N GLU A 240 -3.32 30.31 -18.43
CA GLU A 240 -4.11 31.42 -18.98
C GLU A 240 -3.38 32.78 -18.89
N LYS A 241 -2.57 32.99 -17.84
CA LYS A 241 -1.72 34.19 -17.70
C LYS A 241 -0.52 34.18 -18.64
N ALA A 242 -0.08 33.01 -19.12
CA ALA A 242 0.99 32.91 -20.10
C ALA A 242 0.46 33.20 -21.52
N GLU A 243 -0.70 32.63 -21.88
CA GLU A 243 -1.33 32.83 -23.19
C GLU A 243 -1.78 34.30 -23.41
N SER A 244 -2.34 34.94 -22.38
CA SER A 244 -2.74 36.36 -22.46
C SER A 244 -1.59 37.37 -22.53
N LYS A 245 -0.35 36.94 -22.24
CA LYS A 245 0.87 37.76 -22.44
C LYS A 245 1.44 37.60 -23.85
N GLU A 246 1.23 36.47 -24.52
CA GLU A 246 1.66 36.26 -25.90
C GLU A 246 0.74 36.96 -26.92
N GLU A 247 -0.56 37.11 -26.66
CA GLU A 247 -1.47 37.85 -27.55
C GLU A 247 -1.36 39.38 -27.51
N LYS A 248 -0.66 39.94 -26.50
CA LYS A 248 -0.50 41.39 -26.31
C LYS A 248 0.91 41.92 -26.64
N ALA A 249 1.81 41.06 -27.12
CA ALA A 249 3.15 41.41 -27.60
C ALA A 249 3.19 41.40 -29.13
#